data_AF-A0A3N5Q8C4-F1
#
_entry.id   AF-A0A3N5Q8C4-F1
#
_cell.length_a   1.000
_cell.length_b   1.000
_cell.length_c   1.000
_cell.angle_alpha   90.00
_cell.angle_beta   90.00
_cell.angle_gamma   90.00
#
_symmetry.space_group_name_H-M   'P 1'
#
loop_
_entity.id
_entity.type
_entity.pdbx_description
1 polymer ?
#
loop_
_entity_poly.entity_id
_entity_poly.type
_entity_poly.pdbx_seq_one_letter_code
_entity_poly.pdbx_strand_id
1 'polypeptide(L)'
;EEVIMKTCIQYGLNPYRDSKYTGVWIENKKIAAIGIKVSRWITMHGFAFNVNTDLNMFRGIIPCGISDKDVTSLKNELKKDILIGEVKTSLLNNFKSVFNFNEINYSTRDELINELIKIS
;
A
#
# COMPACT_ATOMS: atom_id res chain seq x y z
N GLU A 1 -4.83 -2.59 -5.29
CA GLU A 1 -5.75 -2.22 -4.19
C GLU A 1 -6.10 -3.43 -3.33
N GLU A 2 -6.50 -4.56 -3.94
CA GLU A 2 -6.94 -5.79 -3.24
C GLU A 2 -5.98 -6.27 -2.13
N VAL A 3 -4.67 -6.27 -2.40
CA VAL A 3 -3.65 -6.66 -1.40
C VAL A 3 -3.77 -5.83 -0.12
N ILE A 4 -3.89 -4.51 -0.26
CA ILE A 4 -3.98 -3.59 0.88
C ILE A 4 -5.31 -3.78 1.61
N MET A 5 -6.41 -3.99 0.86
CA MET A 5 -7.70 -4.31 1.47
C MET A 5 -7.63 -5.58 2.32
N LYS A 6 -7.10 -6.69 1.77
CA LYS A 6 -6.90 -7.93 2.52
C LYS A 6 -6.02 -7.73 3.76
N THR A 7 -4.98 -6.90 3.66
CA THR A 7 -4.17 -6.53 4.83
C THR A 7 -5.02 -5.79 5.86
N CYS A 8 -5.81 -4.78 5.48
CA CYS A 8 -6.67 -4.05 6.41
C CYS A 8 -7.74 -4.96 7.07
N ILE A 9 -8.29 -5.92 6.34
CA ILE A 9 -9.24 -6.92 6.86
C ILE A 9 -8.61 -7.78 7.96
N GLN A 10 -7.33 -8.17 7.82
CA GLN A 10 -6.60 -8.91 8.87
C GLN A 10 -6.43 -8.09 10.16
N TYR A 11 -6.48 -6.77 10.07
CA TYR A 11 -6.48 -5.87 11.21
C TYR A 11 -7.90 -5.55 11.73
N GLY A 12 -8.93 -6.21 11.22
CA GLY A 12 -10.32 -6.02 11.65
C GLY A 12 -11.00 -4.77 11.08
N LEU A 13 -10.43 -4.17 10.03
CA LEU A 13 -11.00 -3.00 9.38
C LEU A 13 -11.87 -3.41 8.18
N ASN A 14 -12.79 -2.53 7.77
CA ASN A 14 -13.67 -2.75 6.62
C ASN A 14 -13.30 -1.82 5.44
N PRO A 15 -12.27 -2.16 4.66
CA PRO A 15 -11.80 -1.32 3.57
C PRO A 15 -12.66 -1.48 2.31
N TYR A 16 -12.75 -0.44 1.50
CA TYR A 16 -13.47 -0.47 0.22
C TYR A 16 -12.74 0.34 -0.87
N ARG A 17 -13.20 0.13 -2.11
CA ARG A 17 -12.80 0.92 -3.29
C ARG A 17 -13.84 1.98 -3.54
N ASP A 18 -13.42 3.23 -3.65
CA ASP A 18 -14.32 4.30 -4.06
C ASP A 18 -14.42 4.32 -5.60
N SER A 19 -15.64 4.39 -6.13
CA SER A 19 -15.89 4.36 -7.59
C SER A 19 -15.33 5.57 -8.32
N LYS A 20 -15.15 6.71 -7.64
CA LYS A 20 -14.66 7.96 -8.21
C LYS A 20 -13.18 8.18 -7.93
N TYR A 21 -12.63 7.59 -6.88
CA TYR A 21 -11.29 7.91 -6.41
C TYR A 21 -10.41 6.69 -6.14
N THR A 22 -9.23 6.67 -6.77
CA THR A 22 -8.25 5.60 -6.60
C THR A 22 -7.70 5.52 -5.18
N GLY A 23 -7.30 4.30 -4.81
CA GLY A 23 -6.78 4.00 -3.49
C GLY A 23 -7.73 3.14 -2.65
N VAL A 24 -7.34 2.92 -1.41
CA VAL A 24 -8.13 2.15 -0.45
C VAL A 24 -8.69 3.09 0.61
N TRP A 25 -9.96 2.88 0.97
CA TRP A 25 -10.74 3.77 1.81
C TRP A 25 -11.35 3.03 2.99
N ILE A 26 -11.50 3.72 4.12
CA ILE A 26 -12.20 3.27 5.33
C ILE A 26 -13.03 4.45 5.82
N GLU A 27 -14.34 4.26 6.00
CA GLU A 27 -15.25 5.32 6.49
C GLU A 27 -15.05 6.69 5.81
N ASN A 28 -14.94 6.72 4.47
CA ASN A 28 -14.67 7.91 3.64
C ASN A 28 -13.28 8.55 3.79
N LYS A 29 -12.36 7.93 4.54
CA LYS A 29 -10.97 8.36 4.69
C LYS A 29 -10.04 7.48 3.88
N LYS A 30 -9.08 8.08 3.16
CA LYS A 30 -8.10 7.33 2.37
C LYS A 30 -7.02 6.76 3.27
N ILE A 31 -6.87 5.44 3.31
CA ILE A 31 -5.78 4.78 4.04
C ILE A 31 -4.58 4.47 3.14
N ALA A 32 -4.79 4.28 1.84
CA ALA A 32 -3.71 4.07 0.89
C ALA A 32 -3.94 4.82 -0.42
N ALA A 33 -2.89 5.52 -0.87
CA ALA A 33 -2.83 6.12 -2.19
C ALA A 33 -2.18 5.15 -3.18
N ILE A 34 -2.68 5.12 -4.41
CA ILE A 34 -2.18 4.24 -5.47
C ILE A 34 -1.92 5.11 -6.70
N GLY A 35 -0.68 5.08 -7.15
CA GLY A 35 -0.21 5.81 -8.32
C GLY A 35 0.76 4.90 -9.06
N ILE A 36 0.33 4.41 -10.22
CA ILE A 36 1.14 3.55 -11.07
C ILE A 36 1.27 4.19 -12.44
N LYS A 37 2.43 3.99 -13.06
CA LYS A 37 2.67 4.31 -14.47
C LYS A 37 3.13 3.06 -15.17
N VAL A 38 2.63 2.79 -16.37
CA VAL A 38 3.12 1.71 -17.21
C VAL A 38 3.84 2.31 -18.41
N SER A 39 5.07 1.87 -18.65
CA SER A 39 5.87 2.26 -19.80
C SER A 39 6.62 1.05 -20.31
N ARG A 40 6.54 0.77 -21.63
CA ARG A 40 7.20 -0.40 -22.24
C ARG A 40 6.92 -1.71 -21.50
N TRP A 41 5.66 -1.92 -21.08
CA TRP A 41 5.20 -3.10 -20.32
C TRP A 41 5.79 -3.24 -18.90
N ILE A 42 6.45 -2.20 -18.38
CA ILE A 42 7.01 -2.17 -17.03
C ILE A 42 6.19 -1.20 -16.16
N THR A 43 5.75 -1.67 -14.99
CA THR A 43 5.07 -0.86 -13.98
C THR A 43 6.08 -0.08 -13.14
N MET A 44 5.83 1.21 -12.92
CA MET A 44 6.62 2.12 -12.10
C MET A 44 5.76 2.73 -10.98
N HIS A 45 6.41 3.22 -9.92
CA HIS A 45 5.81 3.71 -8.68
C HIS A 45 5.17 2.59 -7.85
N GLY A 46 3.87 2.67 -7.53
CA GLY A 46 3.19 1.68 -6.71
C GLY A 46 2.10 2.28 -5.84
N PHE A 47 2.25 2.11 -4.53
CA PHE A 47 1.29 2.58 -3.55
C PHE A 47 1.99 3.15 -2.32
N ALA A 48 1.27 4.02 -1.59
CA ALA A 48 1.65 4.50 -0.28
C ALA A 48 0.54 4.09 0.70
N PHE A 49 0.89 3.24 1.68
CA PHE A 49 -0.05 2.74 2.68
C PHE A 49 0.26 3.37 4.05
N ASN A 50 -0.71 4.06 4.63
CA ASN A 50 -0.52 4.75 5.91
C ASN A 50 -0.61 3.77 7.08
N VAL A 51 0.52 3.48 7.71
CA VAL A 51 0.60 2.59 8.88
C VAL A 51 0.63 3.40 10.17
N ASN A 52 1.78 4.01 10.49
CA ASN A 52 1.95 4.92 11.63
C ASN A 52 2.13 6.38 11.19
N THR A 53 1.70 6.71 9.98
CA THR A 53 1.92 8.02 9.36
C THR A 53 1.39 9.15 10.23
N ASP A 54 2.18 10.20 10.44
CA ASP A 54 1.69 11.46 11.01
C ASP A 54 0.82 12.17 9.97
N LEU A 55 -0.48 12.16 10.23
CA LEU A 55 -1.46 12.71 9.30
C LEU A 55 -1.49 14.25 9.31
N ASN A 56 -0.84 14.91 10.28
CA ASN A 56 -0.76 16.39 10.28
C ASN A 56 0.00 16.93 9.07
N MET A 57 0.93 16.15 8.51
CA MET A 57 1.63 16.51 7.27
C MET A 57 0.69 16.69 6.07
N PHE A 58 -0.49 16.05 6.08
CA PHE A 58 -1.48 16.21 5.02
C PHE A 58 -2.24 17.54 5.11
N ARG A 59 -2.17 18.28 6.23
CA ARG A 59 -2.83 19.59 6.35
C ARG A 59 -2.16 20.68 5.51
N GLY A 60 -0.87 20.50 5.17
CA GLY A 60 -0.11 21.46 4.36
C GLY A 60 -0.30 21.29 2.84
N ILE A 61 -1.04 20.28 2.40
CA ILE A 61 -1.26 19.95 0.99
C ILE A 61 -2.75 19.66 0.77
N ILE A 62 -3.28 19.92 -0.43
CA ILE A 62 -4.60 19.41 -0.81
C ILE A 62 -4.40 17.98 -1.34
N PRO A 63 -4.66 16.92 -0.55
CA PRO A 63 -4.32 15.57 -0.95
C PRO A 63 -5.20 15.15 -2.12
N CYS A 64 -4.58 14.70 -3.21
CA CYS A 64 -5.30 14.22 -4.41
C CYS A 64 -6.26 15.25 -5.06
N GLY A 65 -6.14 16.55 -4.75
CA GLY A 65 -7.03 17.59 -5.29
C GLY A 65 -8.47 17.56 -4.73
N ILE A 66 -8.70 16.87 -3.62
CA ILE A 66 -10.02 16.69 -3.00
C ILE A 66 -10.01 17.41 -1.65
N SER A 67 -10.83 18.44 -1.48
CA SER A 67 -10.95 19.18 -0.22
C SER A 67 -11.80 18.45 0.83
N ASP A 68 -12.74 17.63 0.37
CA ASP A 68 -13.83 17.12 1.21
C ASP A 68 -13.59 15.69 1.72
N LYS A 69 -12.36 15.17 1.59
CA LYS A 69 -12.02 13.80 1.98
C LYS A 69 -10.73 13.75 2.78
N ASP A 70 -10.84 13.17 3.96
CA ASP A 70 -9.73 12.97 4.88
C ASP A 70 -8.85 11.77 4.50
N VAL A 71 -7.69 11.71 5.14
CA VAL A 71 -6.79 10.55 5.14
C VAL A 71 -6.81 9.87 6.50
N THR A 72 -6.47 8.59 6.55
CA THR A 72 -6.31 7.83 7.80
C THR A 72 -5.06 6.94 7.77
N SER A 73 -4.76 6.27 8.88
CA SER A 73 -3.67 5.32 9.06
C SER A 73 -4.11 4.15 9.94
N LEU A 74 -3.44 2.99 9.84
CA LEU A 74 -3.71 1.86 10.74
C LEU A 74 -3.61 2.26 12.21
N LYS A 75 -2.62 3.10 12.57
CA LYS A 75 -2.45 3.62 13.92
C LYS A 75 -3.68 4.40 14.40
N ASN A 76 -4.24 5.25 13.55
CA ASN A 76 -5.40 6.06 13.92
C ASN A 76 -6.67 5.22 14.03
N GLU A 77 -6.90 4.29 13.10
CA GLU A 77 -8.07 3.41 13.12
C GLU A 77 -8.03 2.43 14.32
N LEU A 78 -6.85 1.93 14.68
CA LEU A 78 -6.67 0.95 15.77
C LEU A 78 -6.28 1.58 17.11
N LYS A 79 -6.03 2.90 17.15
CA LYS A 79 -5.62 3.68 18.33
C LYS A 79 -4.39 3.13 19.06
N LYS A 80 -3.44 2.55 18.31
CA LYS A 80 -2.18 1.99 18.85
C LYS A 80 -1.06 2.03 17.82
N ASP A 81 0.19 2.02 18.28
CA ASP A 81 1.34 1.86 17.39
C ASP A 81 1.35 0.47 16.76
N ILE A 82 1.64 0.43 15.46
CA ILE A 82 1.65 -0.80 14.66
C ILE A 82 3.07 -1.17 14.32
N LEU A 83 3.45 -2.44 14.52
CA LEU A 83 4.76 -2.91 14.13
C LEU A 83 4.83 -3.01 12.60
N ILE A 84 5.65 -2.16 11.97
CA ILE A 84 5.75 -2.10 10.50
C ILE A 84 6.21 -3.44 9.89
N GLY A 85 6.97 -4.23 10.65
CA GLY A 85 7.40 -5.57 10.24
C GLY A 85 6.23 -6.52 10.02
N GLU A 86 5.24 -6.52 10.92
CA GLU A 86 4.03 -7.35 10.78
C GLU A 86 3.22 -6.94 9.56
N VAL A 87 3.08 -5.63 9.32
CA VAL A 87 2.36 -5.11 8.15
C VAL A 87 3.07 -5.53 6.86
N LYS A 88 4.41 -5.48 6.81
CA LYS A 88 5.20 -5.95 5.66
C LYS A 88 4.97 -7.44 5.39
N THR A 89 5.00 -8.28 6.43
CA THR A 89 4.74 -9.71 6.30
C THR A 89 3.32 -10.00 5.81
N SER A 90 2.32 -9.32 6.39
CA SER A 90 0.93 -9.39 5.95
C SER A 90 0.78 -8.99 4.47
N LEU A 91 1.38 -7.86 4.07
CA LEU A 91 1.36 -7.39 2.69
C LEU A 91 1.99 -8.41 1.74
N LEU A 92 3.17 -8.96 2.06
CA LEU A 92 3.86 -9.95 1.24
C LEU A 92 2.99 -11.21 1.03
N ASN A 93 2.38 -11.73 2.10
CA ASN A 93 1.50 -12.89 2.02
C ASN A 93 0.25 -12.61 1.18
N ASN A 94 -0.33 -11.42 1.32
CA ASN A 94 -1.48 -11.01 0.52
C ASN A 94 -1.11 -10.75 -0.95
N PHE A 95 0.09 -10.23 -1.23
CA PHE A 95 0.64 -10.12 -2.58
C PHE A 95 0.76 -11.49 -3.22
N LYS A 96 1.40 -12.44 -2.51
CA LYS A 96 1.53 -13.83 -2.95
C LYS A 96 0.17 -14.43 -3.30
N SER A 97 -0.82 -14.27 -2.42
CA SER A 97 -2.17 -14.81 -2.61
C SER A 97 -2.91 -14.15 -3.78
N VAL A 98 -2.89 -12.81 -3.89
CA VAL A 98 -3.67 -12.08 -4.90
C VAL A 98 -3.10 -12.28 -6.30
N PHE A 99 -1.78 -12.32 -6.44
CA PHE A 99 -1.11 -12.52 -7.74
C PHE A 99 -0.77 -13.97 -8.03
N ASN A 100 -1.15 -14.90 -7.14
CA ASN A 100 -0.93 -16.33 -7.28
C ASN A 100 0.56 -16.72 -7.48
N PHE A 101 1.44 -16.14 -6.67
CA PHE A 101 2.86 -16.52 -6.65
C PHE A 101 3.08 -17.75 -5.76
N ASN A 102 4.00 -18.63 -6.16
CA ASN A 102 4.27 -19.89 -5.44
C ASN A 102 5.20 -19.70 -4.24
N GLU A 103 6.11 -18.74 -4.31
CA GLU A 103 7.15 -18.51 -3.31
C GLU A 103 7.48 -17.02 -3.17
N ILE A 104 8.21 -16.70 -2.10
CA ILE A 104 8.75 -15.37 -1.83
C ILE A 104 10.25 -15.58 -1.64
N ASN A 105 11.04 -15.01 -2.56
CA ASN A 105 12.49 -15.06 -2.50
C ASN A 105 13.02 -13.73 -1.94
N TYR A 106 14.03 -13.81 -1.08
CA TYR A 106 14.70 -12.65 -0.51
C TYR A 106 16.09 -12.54 -1.12
N SER A 107 16.36 -11.39 -1.72
CA SER A 107 17.66 -11.08 -2.32
C SER A 107 18.06 -9.67 -1.92
N THR A 108 19.36 -9.45 -1.80
CA THR A 108 19.90 -8.10 -1.69
C THR A 108 19.73 -7.35 -3.01
N ARG A 109 19.82 -6.03 -2.95
CA ARG A 109 19.77 -5.19 -4.15
C ARG A 109 20.88 -5.57 -5.14
N ASP A 110 22.08 -5.84 -4.64
CA ASP A 110 23.24 -6.15 -5.48
C ASP A 110 23.08 -7.51 -6.16
N GLU A 111 22.58 -8.53 -5.45
CA GLU A 111 22.23 -9.83 -6.03
C GLU A 111 21.19 -9.69 -7.14
N LEU A 112 20.11 -8.93 -6.89
CA LEU A 112 19.04 -8.71 -7.86
C LEU A 112 19.55 -8.02 -9.14
N ILE A 113 20.38 -6.98 -8.99
CA ILE A 113 20.97 -6.27 -10.13
C ILE A 113 21.90 -7.19 -10.92
N ASN A 114 22.71 -7.98 -10.24
CA ASN A 114 23.63 -8.91 -10.88
C ASN A 114 22.89 -10.02 -11.65
N GLU A 115 21.76 -10.51 -11.14
CA GLU A 115 20.90 -11.45 -11.87
C GLU A 115 20.30 -10.81 -13.12
N LEU A 116 19.76 -9.59 -13.00
CA LEU A 116 19.15 -8.90 -14.15
C LEU A 116 20.14 -8.60 -15.27
N ILE A 117 21.38 -8.21 -14.94
CA ILE A 117 22.43 -7.92 -15.93
C ILE A 117 22.91 -9.20 -16.64
N LYS A 118 22.89 -10.37 -15.97
CA LYS A 118 23.25 -11.64 -16.62
C LYS A 118 22.24 -12.09 -17.69
N ILE A 119 21.02 -11.56 -17.66
CA ILE A 119 19.91 -11.94 -18.55
C ILE A 119 19.80 -10.95 -19.74
N SER A 120 20.51 -9.82 -19.70
CA SER A 120 20.60 -8.82 -20.80
C SER A 120 21.79 -9.08 -21.72
#